data_AF-A0A0R1MJ57-F1
#
_entry.id   AF-A0A0R1MJ57-F1
#
_cell.length_a   1.000
_cell.length_b   1.000
_cell.length_c   1.000
_cell.angle_alpha   90.00
_cell.angle_beta   90.00
_cell.angle_gamma   90.00
#
_symmetry.space_group_name_H-M   'P 1'
#
loop_
_entity.id
_entity.type
_entity.pdbx_description
1 polymer ?
#
loop_
_entity_poly.entity_id
_entity_poly.type
_entity_poly.pdbx_seq_one_letter_code
_entity_poly.pdbx_strand_id
1 'polypeptide(L)'
;MNDNVGKIRVNRTHGRTRLVGEEFDINNYITIEVVQGVVEEDSLMKKDIVRGTTRNILTVDMSARQWSEFVSSFGDGSGVTCTLSEIDGKRVAQDYITPNTIERSNHTIDANFESFQDEYNKISDNVQDILKKKSIGKQDKADILYMVNRLDNLSKDMIPFLRERLREDTKKVISSAMIQFKNDVNEYENNNKELELDGFGTKK
;
A
#
# COMPACT_ATOMS: atom_id res chain seq x y z
N MET A 1 -29.72 26.73 9.64
CA MET A 1 -29.84 25.59 10.56
C MET A 1 -29.04 24.48 9.93
N ASN A 2 -27.89 24.09 10.50
CA ASN A 2 -27.14 22.95 9.97
C ASN A 2 -27.77 21.70 10.60
N ASP A 3 -28.61 21.03 9.83
CA ASP A 3 -29.18 19.76 10.26
C ASP A 3 -28.04 18.73 10.43
N ASN A 4 -28.06 17.95 11.52
CA ASN A 4 -27.09 16.86 11.73
C ASN A 4 -27.45 15.62 10.90
N VAL A 5 -27.59 15.81 9.58
CA VAL A 5 -27.96 14.76 8.64
C VAL A 5 -27.02 14.78 7.45
N GLY A 6 -26.72 13.60 6.91
CA GLY A 6 -25.84 13.43 5.76
C GLY A 6 -26.25 12.21 4.94
N LYS A 7 -25.65 12.08 3.76
CA LYS A 7 -25.74 10.86 2.95
C LYS A 7 -24.34 10.33 2.66
N ILE A 8 -24.23 9.01 2.67
CA ILE A 8 -23.04 8.31 2.19
C ILE A 8 -23.37 7.74 0.81
N ARG A 9 -22.51 8.00 -0.16
CA ARG A 9 -22.60 7.45 -1.52
C ARG A 9 -21.39 6.58 -1.77
N VAL A 10 -21.59 5.50 -2.50
CA VAL A 10 -20.51 4.60 -2.93
C VAL A 10 -20.66 4.44 -4.43
N ASN A 11 -19.60 4.78 -5.16
CA ASN A 11 -19.55 4.67 -6.61
C ASN A 11 -18.30 3.91 -7.02
N ARG A 12 -18.40 3.16 -8.12
CA ARG A 12 -17.22 2.66 -8.82
C ARG A 12 -16.74 3.75 -9.77
N THR A 13 -15.50 4.17 -9.58
CA THR A 13 -14.88 5.24 -10.35
C THR A 13 -13.84 4.64 -11.29
N HIS A 14 -13.89 5.07 -12.54
CA HIS A 14 -12.95 4.68 -13.59
C HIS A 14 -11.95 5.82 -13.78
N GLY A 15 -10.67 5.53 -13.62
CA GLY A 15 -9.59 6.50 -13.69
C GLY A 15 -8.31 5.92 -13.12
N ARG A 16 -7.16 6.29 -13.72
CA ARG A 16 -5.86 5.85 -13.24
C ARG A 16 -5.42 6.71 -12.07
N THR A 17 -5.20 6.09 -10.91
CA THR A 17 -4.77 6.78 -9.70
C THR A 17 -3.83 5.92 -8.86
N ARG A 18 -2.99 6.58 -8.04
CA ARG A 18 -2.10 5.94 -7.09
C ARG A 18 -2.74 5.98 -5.70
N LEU A 19 -3.30 4.86 -5.27
CA LEU A 19 -3.90 4.77 -3.94
C LEU A 19 -2.86 4.44 -2.86
N VAL A 20 -3.08 4.97 -1.67
CA VAL A 20 -2.27 4.70 -0.48
C VAL A 20 -2.27 3.20 -0.20
N GLY A 21 -1.09 2.61 -0.03
CA GLY A 21 -0.96 1.19 0.34
C GLY A 21 -1.11 0.21 -0.81
N GLU A 22 -1.24 0.68 -2.05
CA GLU A 22 -1.31 -0.16 -3.24
C GLU A 22 0.03 -0.21 -3.98
N GLU A 23 0.34 -1.38 -4.54
CA GLU A 23 1.63 -1.64 -5.20
C GLU A 23 1.71 -1.00 -6.59
N PHE A 24 0.58 -0.92 -7.29
CA PHE A 24 0.45 -0.44 -8.65
C PHE A 24 -0.56 0.70 -8.73
N ASP A 25 -0.49 1.48 -9.80
CA ASP A 25 -1.60 2.37 -10.15
C ASP A 25 -2.83 1.53 -10.47
N ILE A 26 -3.99 2.03 -10.05
CA ILE A 26 -5.26 1.35 -10.20
C ILE A 26 -6.10 2.13 -11.19
N ASN A 27 -6.69 1.42 -12.16
CA ASN A 27 -7.58 2.03 -13.15
C ASN A 27 -9.04 2.13 -12.69
N ASN A 28 -9.41 1.34 -11.67
CA ASN A 28 -10.76 1.32 -11.12
C ASN A 28 -10.74 1.21 -9.61
N TYR A 29 -11.40 2.14 -8.96
CA TYR A 29 -11.44 2.21 -7.51
C TYR A 29 -12.85 2.53 -7.03
N ILE A 30 -13.03 2.41 -5.73
CA ILE A 30 -14.30 2.66 -5.07
C ILE A 30 -14.18 4.01 -4.39
N THR A 31 -15.06 4.92 -4.80
CA THR A 31 -15.16 6.26 -4.23
C THR A 31 -16.33 6.28 -3.26
N ILE A 32 -16.05 6.64 -2.01
CA ILE A 32 -17.04 6.84 -0.97
C ILE A 32 -17.11 8.34 -0.69
N GLU A 33 -18.31 8.91 -0.80
CA GLU A 33 -18.56 10.33 -0.56
C GLU A 33 -19.51 10.51 0.62
N VAL A 34 -19.16 11.39 1.54
CA VAL A 34 -20.01 11.83 2.64
C VAL A 34 -20.46 13.24 2.34
N VAL A 35 -21.75 13.42 2.05
CA VAL A 35 -22.32 14.73 1.69
C VAL A 35 -23.26 15.22 2.78
N GLN A 36 -23.23 16.54 3.01
CA GLN A 36 -24.17 17.19 3.93
C GLN A 36 -25.59 17.07 3.39
N GLY A 37 -26.52 16.68 4.26
CA GLY A 37 -27.94 16.66 3.96
C GLY A 37 -28.66 17.90 4.48
N VAL A 38 -29.82 18.17 3.89
CA VAL A 38 -30.83 19.10 4.42
C VAL A 38 -32.13 18.30 4.55
N VAL A 39 -32.83 18.50 5.67
CA VAL A 39 -34.15 17.91 5.87
C VAL A 39 -35.18 18.80 5.17
N GLU A 40 -35.90 18.23 4.19
CA GLU A 40 -37.04 18.89 3.56
C GLU A 40 -38.31 18.10 3.90
N GLU A 41 -39.38 18.81 4.24
CA GLU A 41 -40.70 18.21 4.43
C GLU A 41 -41.30 17.89 3.06
N ASP A 42 -41.59 16.61 2.80
CA ASP A 42 -42.31 16.21 1.59
C ASP A 42 -43.75 16.69 1.66
N SER A 43 -44.05 17.76 0.92
CA SER A 43 -45.38 18.36 0.81
C SER A 43 -46.49 17.41 0.31
N LEU A 44 -46.15 16.25 -0.28
CA LEU A 44 -47.13 15.24 -0.73
C LEU A 44 -47.35 14.11 0.28
N MET A 45 -46.29 13.71 1.00
CA MET A 45 -46.31 12.53 1.90
C MET A 45 -46.26 12.89 3.39
N LYS A 46 -46.11 14.18 3.73
CA LYS A 46 -45.88 14.67 5.11
C LYS A 46 -44.79 13.89 5.84
N LYS A 47 -43.71 13.60 5.13
CA LYS A 47 -42.56 12.85 5.66
C LYS A 47 -41.30 13.65 5.43
N ASP A 48 -40.42 13.67 6.43
CA ASP A 48 -39.09 14.23 6.29
C ASP A 48 -38.27 13.41 5.29
N ILE A 49 -37.80 14.07 4.24
CA ILE A 49 -36.86 13.50 3.29
C ILE A 49 -35.54 14.25 3.44
N VAL A 50 -34.48 13.51 3.71
CA VAL A 50 -33.13 14.06 3.65
C VAL A 50 -32.75 14.19 2.18
N ARG A 51 -32.55 15.40 1.69
CA ARG A 51 -31.95 15.66 0.38
C ARG A 51 -30.45 15.90 0.54
N GLY A 52 -29.67 15.29 -0.35
CA GLY A 52 -28.22 15.51 -0.36
C GLY A 52 -27.93 16.86 -1.00
N THR A 53 -27.15 17.69 -0.34
CA THR A 53 -26.66 18.95 -0.92
C THR A 53 -25.42 18.69 -1.80
N THR A 54 -24.96 19.72 -2.50
CA THR A 54 -23.68 19.72 -3.22
C THR A 54 -22.47 19.88 -2.30
N ARG A 55 -22.69 20.12 -0.99
CA ARG A 55 -21.59 20.28 -0.04
C ARG A 55 -21.05 18.90 0.35
N ASN A 56 -19.94 18.55 -0.28
CA ASN A 56 -19.15 17.38 0.07
C ASN A 56 -18.32 17.64 1.34
N ILE A 57 -18.38 16.71 2.29
CA ILE A 57 -17.64 16.76 3.55
C ILE A 57 -16.34 15.98 3.38
N LEU A 58 -16.42 14.79 2.78
CA LEU A 58 -15.30 13.86 2.66
C LEU A 58 -15.48 12.96 1.45
N THR A 59 -14.45 12.86 0.62
CA THR A 59 -14.31 11.80 -0.38
C THR A 59 -13.09 10.96 -0.07
N VAL A 60 -13.31 9.64 0.00
CA VAL A 60 -12.24 8.65 0.12
C VAL A 60 -12.26 7.69 -1.05
N ASP A 61 -11.07 7.34 -1.52
CA ASP A 61 -10.86 6.38 -2.60
C ASP A 61 -10.14 5.14 -2.07
N MET A 62 -10.67 3.97 -2.46
CA MET A 62 -10.21 2.67 -1.99
C MET A 62 -10.05 1.70 -3.15
N SER A 63 -9.03 0.85 -3.09
CA SER A 63 -8.91 -0.29 -3.99
C SER A 63 -10.02 -1.30 -3.69
N ALA A 64 -10.30 -2.21 -4.64
CA ALA A 64 -11.26 -3.30 -4.40
C ALA A 64 -10.87 -4.16 -3.19
N ARG A 65 -9.56 -4.34 -2.94
CA ARG A 65 -9.03 -5.05 -1.78
C ARG A 65 -9.33 -4.31 -0.49
N GLN A 66 -9.01 -3.01 -0.44
CA GLN A 66 -9.28 -2.16 0.73
C GLN A 66 -10.77 -2.08 1.03
N TRP A 67 -11.62 -1.96 0.00
CA TRP A 67 -13.07 -2.01 0.18
C TRP A 67 -13.54 -3.35 0.75
N SER A 68 -13.07 -4.48 0.19
CA SER A 68 -13.40 -5.80 0.72
C SER A 68 -12.99 -5.95 2.17
N GLU A 69 -11.81 -5.44 2.54
CA GLU A 69 -11.32 -5.42 3.91
C GLU A 69 -12.24 -4.56 4.80
N PHE A 70 -12.59 -3.36 4.34
CA PHE A 70 -13.47 -2.43 5.06
C PHE A 70 -14.84 -3.02 5.36
N VAL A 71 -15.48 -3.68 4.39
CA VAL A 71 -16.79 -4.32 4.60
C VAL A 71 -16.71 -5.65 5.35
N SER A 72 -15.51 -6.15 5.64
CA SER A 72 -15.31 -7.44 6.33
C SER A 72 -14.75 -7.30 7.74
N SER A 73 -14.14 -6.15 8.08
CA SER A 73 -13.38 -5.90 9.31
C SER A 73 -14.23 -5.37 10.47
N PHE A 74 -15.48 -5.83 10.58
CA PHE A 74 -16.37 -5.39 11.66
C PHE A 74 -15.82 -5.79 13.04
N GLY A 75 -15.78 -4.82 13.97
CA GLY A 75 -15.44 -5.06 15.39
C GLY A 75 -13.95 -4.94 15.75
N ASP A 76 -13.06 -4.71 14.80
CA ASP A 76 -11.61 -4.57 15.07
C ASP A 76 -11.23 -3.15 15.56
N GLY A 77 -12.00 -2.13 15.18
CA GLY A 77 -11.80 -0.74 15.65
C GLY A 77 -10.53 -0.03 15.15
N SER A 78 -9.60 -0.76 14.53
CA SER A 78 -8.36 -0.25 13.91
C SER A 78 -8.63 0.53 12.61
N GLY A 79 -9.73 0.20 11.93
CA GLY A 79 -10.12 0.78 10.64
C GLY A 79 -9.30 0.22 9.47
N VAL A 80 -9.66 0.65 8.26
CA VAL A 80 -8.95 0.26 7.02
C VAL A 80 -8.32 1.49 6.39
N THR A 81 -7.09 1.34 5.91
CA THR A 81 -6.37 2.41 5.22
C THR A 81 -7.08 2.79 3.92
N CYS A 82 -7.25 4.09 3.67
CA CYS A 82 -7.85 4.64 2.46
C CYS A 82 -7.08 5.88 1.98
N THR A 83 -7.36 6.30 0.75
CA THR A 83 -6.81 7.55 0.18
C THR A 83 -7.83 8.66 0.35
N LEU A 84 -7.45 9.79 0.96
CA LEU A 84 -8.32 10.95 1.06
C LEU A 84 -8.19 11.78 -0.22
N SER A 85 -9.30 11.98 -0.93
CA SER A 85 -9.31 12.68 -2.22
C SER A 85 -9.92 14.08 -2.13
N GLU A 86 -10.88 14.28 -1.23
CA GLU A 86 -11.50 15.58 -0.99
C GLU A 86 -11.88 15.74 0.48
N ILE A 87 -11.64 16.92 1.05
CA ILE A 87 -12.08 17.30 2.40
C ILE A 87 -12.73 18.67 2.31
N ASP A 88 -13.96 18.81 2.81
CA ASP A 88 -14.75 20.05 2.79
C ASP A 88 -14.80 20.73 1.41
N GLY A 89 -15.03 19.95 0.35
CA GLY A 89 -15.11 20.46 -1.02
C GLY A 89 -13.76 20.78 -1.66
N LYS A 90 -12.63 20.53 -0.97
CA LYS A 90 -11.29 20.82 -1.46
C LYS A 90 -10.52 19.54 -1.75
N ARG A 91 -10.02 19.42 -2.98
CA ARG A 91 -9.15 18.31 -3.36
C ARG A 91 -7.91 18.28 -2.49
N VAL A 92 -7.59 17.08 -2.00
CA VAL A 92 -6.35 16.82 -1.27
C VAL A 92 -5.27 16.50 -2.29
N ALA A 93 -4.11 17.13 -2.15
CA ALA A 93 -2.96 16.81 -2.99
C ALA A 93 -2.50 15.37 -2.71
N GLN A 94 -2.32 14.58 -3.76
CA GLN A 94 -1.85 13.20 -3.65
C GLN A 94 -0.32 13.15 -3.66
N ASP A 95 0.30 13.88 -2.73
CA ASP A 95 1.76 13.99 -2.62
C ASP A 95 2.37 12.76 -1.93
N TYR A 96 1.55 11.94 -1.28
CA TYR A 96 1.99 10.70 -0.67
C TYR A 96 2.18 9.60 -1.73
N ILE A 97 3.40 9.49 -2.24
CA ILE A 97 3.83 8.33 -2.99
C ILE A 97 4.09 7.22 -1.97
N THR A 98 3.17 6.26 -1.84
CA THR A 98 3.47 5.04 -1.08
C THR A 98 4.68 4.39 -1.75
N PRO A 99 5.83 4.25 -1.06
CA PRO A 99 6.95 3.57 -1.65
C PRO A 99 6.48 2.16 -1.96
N ASN A 100 6.61 1.74 -3.23
CA ASN A 100 6.21 0.39 -3.58
C ASN A 100 7.04 -0.61 -2.75
N THR A 101 6.57 -1.83 -2.60
CA THR A 101 7.25 -2.84 -1.78
C THR A 101 8.71 -2.98 -2.18
N ILE A 102 9.06 -2.81 -3.46
CA ILE A 102 10.44 -2.85 -3.98
C ILE A 102 11.28 -1.71 -3.41
N GLU A 103 10.78 -0.47 -3.36
CA GLU A 103 11.50 0.66 -2.77
C GLU A 103 11.76 0.46 -1.27
N ARG A 104 10.78 -0.10 -0.54
CA ARG A 104 10.97 -0.48 0.87
C ARG A 104 11.97 -1.62 1.03
N SER A 105 11.94 -2.61 0.13
CA SER A 105 12.91 -3.69 0.10
C SER A 105 14.32 -3.16 -0.14
N ASN A 106 14.50 -2.24 -1.10
CA ASN A 106 15.81 -1.64 -1.39
C ASN A 106 16.38 -0.93 -0.16
N HIS A 107 15.60 -0.07 0.51
CA HIS A 107 16.06 0.55 1.75
C HIS A 107 16.47 -0.46 2.83
N THR A 108 15.71 -1.56 2.96
CA THR A 108 16.04 -2.60 3.95
C THR A 108 17.31 -3.35 3.56
N ILE A 109 17.45 -3.70 2.28
CA ILE A 109 18.61 -4.38 1.72
C ILE A 109 19.85 -3.51 1.89
N ASP A 110 19.77 -2.24 1.48
CA ASP A 110 20.86 -1.27 1.57
C ASP A 110 21.32 -1.10 3.02
N ALA A 111 20.40 -0.91 3.97
CA ALA A 111 20.76 -0.77 5.39
C ALA A 111 21.45 -2.04 5.95
N ASN A 112 21.04 -3.24 5.52
CA ASN A 112 21.70 -4.48 5.94
C ASN A 112 23.10 -4.61 5.33
N PHE A 113 23.25 -4.24 4.05
CA PHE A 113 24.56 -4.23 3.39
C PHE A 113 25.50 -3.18 3.96
N GLU A 114 25.02 -1.98 4.30
CA GLU A 114 25.81 -0.94 4.98
C GLU A 114 26.31 -1.45 6.34
N SER A 115 25.43 -2.05 7.15
CA SER A 115 25.83 -2.63 8.43
C SER A 115 26.84 -3.78 8.27
N PHE A 116 26.69 -4.61 7.24
CA PHE A 116 27.64 -5.67 6.92
C PHE A 116 28.99 -5.10 6.48
N GLN A 117 28.99 -4.08 5.63
CA GLN A 117 30.18 -3.44 5.10
C GLN A 117 30.97 -2.75 6.22
N ASP A 118 30.29 -2.09 7.15
CA ASP A 118 30.93 -1.46 8.32
C ASP A 118 31.64 -2.48 9.20
N GLU A 119 31.00 -3.62 9.48
CA GLU A 119 31.62 -4.68 10.29
C GLU A 119 32.76 -5.37 9.54
N TYR A 120 32.60 -5.60 8.23
CA TYR A 120 33.66 -6.12 7.36
C TYR A 120 34.88 -5.20 7.38
N ASN A 121 34.70 -3.90 7.22
CA ASN A 121 35.78 -2.91 7.22
C ASN A 121 36.52 -2.93 8.56
N LYS A 122 35.79 -2.92 9.69
CA LYS A 122 36.40 -3.02 11.03
C LYS A 122 37.23 -4.29 11.21
N ILE A 123 36.71 -5.44 10.79
CA ILE A 123 37.44 -6.70 10.86
C ILE A 123 38.68 -6.67 9.96
N SER A 124 38.55 -6.15 8.74
CA SER A 124 39.66 -5.99 7.79
C SER A 124 40.78 -5.14 8.36
N ASP A 125 40.45 -3.96 8.90
CA ASP A 125 41.43 -3.03 9.49
C ASP A 125 42.15 -3.67 10.70
N ASN A 126 41.39 -4.30 11.60
CA ASN A 126 41.96 -4.98 12.76
C ASN A 126 42.89 -6.14 12.38
N VAL A 127 42.52 -6.94 11.38
CA VAL A 127 43.37 -8.01 10.86
C VAL A 127 44.64 -7.43 10.23
N GLN A 128 44.52 -6.37 9.43
CA GLN A 128 45.69 -5.69 8.85
C GLN A 128 46.64 -5.17 9.93
N ASP A 129 46.13 -4.59 11.01
CA ASP A 129 46.95 -4.05 12.09
C ASP A 129 47.66 -5.15 12.88
N ILE A 130 47.02 -6.31 13.08
CA ILE A 130 47.68 -7.48 13.66
C ILE A 130 48.80 -7.98 12.73
N LEU A 131 48.55 -8.04 11.42
CA LEU A 131 49.54 -8.51 10.44
C LEU A 131 50.74 -7.58 10.28
N LYS A 132 50.61 -6.28 10.61
CA LYS A 132 51.72 -5.31 10.62
C LYS A 132 52.68 -5.48 11.81
N LYS A 133 52.31 -6.25 12.84
CA LYS A 133 53.18 -6.49 14.00
C LYS A 133 54.45 -7.22 13.58
N LYS A 134 55.60 -6.87 14.18
CA LYS A 134 56.90 -7.54 13.91
C LYS A 134 56.87 -9.06 14.12
N SER A 135 56.00 -9.55 14.99
CA SER A 135 55.80 -10.96 15.27
C SER A 135 54.36 -11.22 15.66
N ILE A 136 53.77 -12.30 15.15
CA ILE A 136 52.40 -12.71 15.44
C ILE A 136 52.41 -13.77 16.55
N GLY A 137 51.81 -13.43 17.70
CA GLY A 137 51.70 -14.30 18.86
C GLY A 137 50.53 -15.28 18.82
N LYS A 138 50.40 -16.09 19.88
CA LYS A 138 49.27 -17.02 20.04
C LYS A 138 47.93 -16.29 20.20
N GLN A 139 47.92 -15.18 20.94
CA GLN A 139 46.73 -14.35 21.14
C GLN A 139 46.24 -13.74 19.82
N ASP A 140 47.16 -13.16 19.04
CA ASP A 140 46.85 -12.57 17.74
C ASP A 140 46.15 -13.56 16.79
N LYS A 141 46.60 -14.82 16.77
CA LYS A 141 45.95 -15.88 15.97
C LYS A 141 44.53 -16.20 16.47
N ALA A 142 44.33 -16.20 17.79
CA ALA A 142 43.01 -16.42 18.39
C ALA A 142 42.06 -15.26 18.07
N ASP A 143 42.55 -14.03 18.12
CA ASP A 143 41.78 -12.82 17.80
C ASP A 143 41.38 -12.79 16.32
N ILE A 144 42.30 -13.12 15.41
CA ILE A 144 42.00 -13.26 13.97
C ILE A 144 40.92 -14.32 13.75
N LEU A 145 41.06 -15.50 14.36
CA LEU A 145 40.08 -16.58 14.21
C LEU A 145 38.70 -16.16 14.74
N TYR A 146 38.66 -15.47 15.88
CA TYR A 146 37.42 -14.92 16.44
C TYR A 146 36.76 -13.92 15.47
N MET A 147 37.53 -12.99 14.91
CA MET A 147 37.03 -12.00 13.95
C MET A 147 36.51 -12.65 12.66
N VAL A 148 37.22 -13.63 12.11
CA VAL A 148 36.78 -14.38 10.92
C VAL A 148 35.48 -15.13 11.21
N ASN A 149 35.38 -15.81 12.35
CA ASN A 149 34.15 -16.50 12.74
C ASN A 149 32.98 -15.54 12.96
N ARG A 150 33.24 -14.33 13.47
CA ARG A 150 32.22 -13.29 13.61
C ARG A 150 31.69 -12.84 12.24
N LEU A 151 32.57 -12.65 11.25
CA LEU A 151 32.16 -12.33 9.88
C LEU A 151 31.33 -13.46 9.25
N ASP A 152 31.77 -14.71 9.44
CA ASP A 152 31.06 -15.90 8.94
C ASP A 152 29.64 -15.98 9.52
N ASN A 153 29.50 -15.79 10.84
CA ASN A 153 28.19 -15.76 11.51
C ASN A 153 27.30 -14.63 11.01
N LEU A 154 27.84 -13.42 10.85
CA LEU A 154 27.08 -12.28 10.32
C LEU A 154 26.52 -12.60 8.92
N SER A 155 27.34 -13.22 8.05
CA SER A 155 26.89 -13.60 6.71
C SER A 155 25.83 -14.72 6.73
N LYS A 156 25.98 -15.68 7.64
CA LYS A 156 25.02 -16.79 7.86
C LYS A 156 23.67 -16.32 8.36
N ASP A 157 23.61 -15.22 9.12
CA ASP A 157 22.34 -14.66 9.60
C ASP A 157 21.71 -13.73 8.56
N MET A 158 22.53 -12.88 7.93
CA MET A 158 22.06 -11.89 6.96
C MET A 158 21.50 -12.54 5.68
N ILE A 159 22.18 -13.53 5.09
CA ILE A 159 21.79 -14.09 3.80
C ILE A 159 20.40 -14.77 3.87
N PRO A 160 20.08 -15.63 4.85
CA PRO A 160 18.75 -16.20 5.00
C PRO A 160 17.69 -15.14 5.29
N PHE A 161 18.00 -14.12 6.10
CA PHE A 161 17.08 -13.03 6.38
C PHE A 161 16.71 -12.27 5.10
N LEU A 162 17.70 -11.83 4.32
CA LEU A 162 17.47 -11.14 3.05
C LEU A 162 16.71 -12.02 2.06
N ARG A 163 17.04 -13.32 1.99
CA ARG A 163 16.33 -14.28 1.14
C ARG A 163 14.86 -14.39 1.50
N GLU A 164 14.53 -14.59 2.78
CA GLU A 164 13.14 -14.73 3.21
C GLU A 164 12.38 -13.42 3.00
N ARG A 165 13.02 -12.28 3.27
CA ARG A 165 12.42 -10.97 3.03
C ARG A 165 12.10 -10.74 1.55
N LEU A 166 13.06 -10.99 0.66
CA LEU A 166 12.87 -10.90 -0.79
C LEU A 166 11.74 -11.82 -1.27
N ARG A 167 11.64 -13.02 -0.70
CA ARG A 167 10.57 -13.97 -1.03
C ARG A 167 9.20 -13.42 -0.61
N GLU A 168 9.09 -12.88 0.59
CA GLU A 168 7.84 -12.28 1.09
C GLU A 168 7.43 -11.05 0.29
N ASP A 169 8.38 -10.17 -0.02
CA ASP A 169 8.13 -8.98 -0.81
C ASP A 169 7.72 -9.36 -2.26
N THR A 170 8.35 -10.39 -2.84
CA THR A 170 7.94 -10.95 -4.13
C THR A 170 6.52 -11.51 -4.09
N LYS A 171 6.15 -12.25 -3.04
CA LYS A 171 4.77 -12.77 -2.88
C LYS A 171 3.75 -11.64 -2.82
N LYS A 172 4.04 -10.56 -2.09
CA LYS A 172 3.15 -9.39 -1.99
C LYS A 172 2.95 -8.71 -3.34
N VAL A 173 4.03 -8.50 -4.09
CA VAL A 173 3.98 -7.89 -5.43
C VAL A 173 3.17 -8.77 -6.38
N ILE A 174 3.42 -10.09 -6.41
CA ILE A 174 2.67 -11.03 -7.27
C ILE A 174 1.18 -11.05 -6.89
N SER A 175 0.87 -11.12 -5.60
CA SER A 175 -0.52 -11.13 -5.12
C SER A 175 -1.26 -9.86 -5.55
N SER A 176 -0.64 -8.70 -5.35
CA SER A 176 -1.21 -7.40 -5.76
C SER A 176 -1.41 -7.33 -7.27
N ALA A 177 -0.45 -7.81 -8.06
CA ALA A 177 -0.55 -7.86 -9.52
C ALA A 177 -1.69 -8.77 -9.99
N MET A 178 -1.85 -9.95 -9.37
CA MET A 178 -2.94 -10.88 -9.70
C MET A 178 -4.32 -10.30 -9.38
N ILE A 179 -4.47 -9.57 -8.27
CA ILE A 179 -5.71 -8.88 -7.92
C ILE A 179 -6.03 -7.82 -8.98
N GLN A 180 -5.04 -7.00 -9.33
CA GLN A 180 -5.23 -5.96 -10.34
C GLN A 180 -5.62 -6.56 -11.69
N PHE A 181 -4.90 -7.60 -12.13
CA PHE A 181 -5.21 -8.31 -13.37
C PHE A 181 -6.64 -8.85 -13.41
N LYS A 182 -7.10 -9.49 -12.33
CA LYS A 182 -8.49 -9.97 -12.23
C LYS A 182 -9.51 -8.82 -12.32
N ASN A 183 -9.21 -7.69 -11.69
CA ASN A 183 -10.09 -6.53 -11.73
C ASN A 183 -10.19 -5.96 -13.16
N ASP A 184 -9.07 -5.85 -13.86
CA ASP A 184 -9.00 -5.35 -15.24
C ASP A 184 -9.73 -6.32 -16.22
N VAL A 185 -9.57 -7.64 -16.04
CA VAL A 185 -10.29 -8.64 -16.84
C VAL A 185 -11.80 -8.55 -16.61
N ASN A 186 -12.25 -8.49 -15.35
CA ASN A 186 -13.67 -8.38 -15.03
C ASN A 186 -14.30 -7.11 -15.61
N GLU A 187 -13.56 -6.00 -15.62
CA GLU A 187 -14.00 -4.76 -16.25
C GLU A 187 -14.17 -4.94 -17.76
N TYR A 188 -13.17 -5.50 -18.44
CA TYR A 188 -13.24 -5.77 -19.87
C TYR A 188 -14.44 -6.66 -20.23
N GLU A 189 -14.72 -7.70 -19.44
CA GLU A 189 -15.89 -8.55 -19.65
C GLU A 189 -17.22 -7.80 -19.46
N ASN A 190 -17.32 -6.94 -18.44
CA ASN A 190 -18.54 -6.18 -18.18
C ASN A 190 -18.80 -5.14 -19.27
N ASN A 191 -17.76 -4.41 -19.70
CA ASN A 191 -17.87 -3.43 -20.78
C ASN A 191 -18.30 -4.07 -22.11
N ASN A 192 -17.81 -5.29 -22.41
CA ASN A 192 -18.24 -6.02 -23.60
C ASN A 192 -19.67 -6.55 -23.52
N LYS A 193 -20.14 -6.95 -22.34
CA LYS A 193 -21.55 -7.35 -22.14
C LYS A 193 -22.51 -6.17 -22.31
N GLU A 194 -22.14 -4.98 -21.86
CA GLU A 194 -22.94 -3.76 -22.07
C GLU A 194 -23.04 -3.40 -23.56
N LEU A 195 -21.94 -3.53 -24.32
CA LEU A 195 -21.93 -3.32 -25.77
C LEU A 195 -22.79 -4.34 -26.55
N GLU A 196 -22.85 -5.60 -26.09
CA GLU A 196 -23.74 -6.61 -26.69
C GLU A 196 -25.22 -6.32 -26.41
N LEU A 197 -25.56 -5.78 -25.23
CA LEU A 197 -26.93 -5.45 -24.85
C LEU A 197 -27.45 -4.19 -25.56
N ASP A 198 -26.62 -3.17 -25.75
CA ASP A 198 -26.97 -1.97 -26.54
C ASP A 198 -27.15 -2.28 -28.04
N GLY A 199 -26.51 -3.35 -28.53
CA GLY A 199 -26.66 -3.86 -29.90
C GLY A 199 -28.02 -4.52 -30.21
N PHE A 200 -28.82 -4.85 -29.19
CA PHE A 200 -30.18 -5.40 -29.37
C PHE A 200 -31.29 -4.33 -29.31
N GLY A 201 -30.93 -3.07 -29.07
CA GLY A 201 -31.86 -1.94 -28.91
C GLY A 201 -31.92 -0.99 -30.11
N THR A 202 -32.09 -1.47 -31.34
CA THR A 202 -32.75 -0.72 -32.44
C THR A 202 -32.78 -1.55 -33.73
N LYS A 203 -33.84 -2.35 -33.91
CA LYS A 203 -34.45 -2.55 -35.24
C LYS A 203 -35.96 -2.79 -35.09
N LYS A 204 -36.70 -1.71 -35.37
CA LYS A 204 -38.13 -1.57 -35.64
C LYS A 204 -39.11 -1.76 -34.48
#